data_AF-A0A527WHR4-F1
#
_entry.id   AF-A0A527WHR4-F1
#
_cell.length_a   1.000
_cell.length_b   1.000
_cell.length_c   1.000
_cell.angle_alpha   90.00
_cell.angle_beta   90.00
_cell.angle_gamma   90.00
#
_symmetry.space_group_name_H-M   'P 1'
#
loop_
_entity.id
_entity.type
_entity.pdbx_description
1 polymer ?
#
loop_
_entity_poly.entity_id
_entity_poly.type
_entity_poly.pdbx_seq_one_letter_code
_entity_poly.pdbx_strand_id
1 'polypeptide(L)' 'MADKVKILVVGLGNMGASHASAYHRSEGFEIVGIMSRSIKSNKKIPKELAGYPLY' A
#
# COMPACT_ATOMS: atom_id res chain seq x y z
N MET A 1 22.30 -1.94 -9.40
CA MET A 1 20.88 -2.27 -9.20
C MET A 1 20.09 -1.03 -9.58
N ALA A 2 18.98 -1.16 -10.30
CA ALA A 2 18.10 0.00 -10.53
C ALA A 2 17.45 0.41 -9.20
N ASP A 3 17.27 1.72 -9.00
CA ASP A 3 16.55 2.22 -7.82
C ASP A 3 15.10 1.71 -7.82
N LYS A 4 14.57 1.46 -6.62
CA LYS A 4 13.18 1.02 -6.47
C LYS A 4 12.22 2.13 -6.89
N VAL A 5 11.14 1.74 -7.56
CA VAL A 5 10.05 2.66 -7.90
C VAL A 5 9.20 2.89 -6.66
N LYS A 6 9.21 4.14 -6.17
CA LYS A 6 8.42 4.57 -5.01
C LYS A 6 6.96 4.79 -5.42
N ILE A 7 6.04 4.20 -4.68
CA ILE A 7 4.62 4.24 -4.98
C ILE A 7 3.78 4.63 -3.77
N LEU A 8 2.76 5.45 -4.02
CA LEU A 8 1.70 5.77 -3.06
C LEU A 8 0.44 5.03 -3.50
N VAL A 9 -0.13 4.21 -2.63
CA VAL A 9 -1.38 3.49 -2.92
C VAL A 9 -2.56 4.38 -2.55
N VAL A 10 -3.35 4.81 -3.54
CA VAL A 10 -4.55 5.64 -3.32
C VAL A 10 -5.82 4.80 -3.52
N GLY A 11 -6.55 4.59 -2.43
CA GLY A 11 -7.74 3.75 -2.35
C GLY A 11 -7.43 2.31 -1.97
N LEU A 12 -7.82 1.91 -0.76
CA LEU A 12 -7.63 0.54 -0.25
C LEU A 12 -8.93 -0.28 -0.29
N GLY A 13 -9.53 -0.38 -1.49
CA GLY A 13 -10.58 -1.36 -1.77
C GLY A 13 -9.98 -2.73 -2.13
N ASN A 14 -10.79 -3.68 -2.62
CA ASN A 14 -10.32 -5.02 -3.01
C ASN A 14 -9.15 -4.98 -4.02
N MET A 15 -9.29 -4.17 -5.08
CA MET A 15 -8.23 -4.01 -6.09
C MET A 15 -6.99 -3.29 -5.53
N GLY A 16 -7.19 -2.24 -4.75
CA GLY A 16 -6.09 -1.49 -4.14
C GLY A 16 -5.26 -2.34 -3.18
N ALA A 17 -5.92 -3.15 -2.36
CA ALA A 17 -5.26 -4.12 -1.48
C ALA A 17 -4.49 -5.19 -2.27
N SER A 18 -5.07 -5.72 -3.35
CA SER A 18 -4.40 -6.72 -4.20
C SER A 18 -3.13 -6.17 -4.86
N HIS A 19 -3.19 -4.94 -5.39
CA HIS A 19 -2.02 -4.28 -5.97
C HIS A 19 -0.96 -3.95 -4.91
N ALA A 20 -1.37 -3.37 -3.77
CA ALA A 20 -0.45 -3.09 -2.67
C ALA A 20 0.26 -4.36 -2.18
N SER A 21 -0.47 -5.47 -2.08
CA SER A 21 0.07 -6.79 -1.74
C SER A 21 1.10 -7.28 -2.78
N ALA A 22 0.82 -7.10 -4.07
CA ALA A 22 1.75 -7.46 -5.14
C ALA A 22 3.03 -6.62 -5.12
N TYR A 23 2.90 -5.30 -4.93
CA TYR A 23 4.06 -4.41 -4.83
C TYR A 23 4.89 -4.64 -3.58
N HIS A 24 4.25 -4.97 -2.44
CA HIS A 24 4.95 -5.33 -1.21
C HIS A 24 5.91 -6.53 -1.40
N ARG A 25 5.53 -7.49 -2.25
CA ARG A 25 6.35 -8.67 -2.58
C ARG A 25 7.32 -8.46 -3.74
N SER A 26 7.27 -7.32 -4.42
CA SER A 26 8.09 -7.07 -5.61
C SER A 26 9.31 -6.23 -5.24
N GLU A 27 10.51 -6.79 -5.45
CA GLU A 27 11.77 -6.13 -5.06
C GLU A 27 12.03 -4.80 -5.78
N GLY A 28 11.42 -4.58 -6.95
CA GLY A 28 11.55 -3.36 -7.74
C GLY A 28 10.69 -2.19 -7.25
N PHE A 29 9.83 -2.40 -6.26
CA PHE A 29 8.89 -1.39 -5.77
C PHE A 29 9.06 -1.12 -4.27
N GLU A 30 8.72 0.10 -3.88
CA GLU A 30 8.69 0.53 -2.49
C GLU A 30 7.39 1.29 -2.23
N ILE A 31 6.54 0.75 -1.36
CA ILE A 31 5.34 1.44 -0.91
C ILE A 31 5.77 2.49 0.12
N VAL A 32 5.58 3.77 -0.22
CA VAL A 32 5.88 4.89 0.69
C VAL A 32 4.65 5.34 1.49
N GLY A 33 3.48 4.79 1.18
CA GLY A 33 2.27 5.03 1.95
C GLY A 33 1.01 4.48 1.32
N ILE A 34 -0.06 4.55 2.11
CA ILE A 34 -1.42 4.15 1.73
C ILE A 34 -2.37 5.27 2.13
N MET A 35 -3.18 5.72 1.18
CA MET A 35 -4.10 6.84 1.30
C MET A 35 -5.51 6.34 0.96
N SER A 36 -6.52 6.70 1.75
CA SER A 36 -7.91 6.61 1.29
C SER A 36 -8.80 7.54 2.10
N ARG A 37 -9.92 7.98 1.52
CA ARG A 37 -10.88 8.92 2.16
C ARG A 37 -11.29 8.51 3.58
N SER A 38 -11.33 7.21 3.86
CA SER A 38 -11.71 6.63 5.15
C SER A 38 -10.61 5.79 5.76
N ILE A 39 -9.33 5.95 5.38
CA ILE A 39 -8.27 5.01 5.80
C ILE A 39 -8.13 4.93 7.32
N LYS A 40 -8.32 6.07 8.02
CA LYS A 40 -8.23 6.17 9.48
C LYS A 40 -9.41 5.53 10.20
N SER A 41 -10.57 5.39 9.54
CA SER A 41 -11.76 4.73 10.10
C SER A 41 -11.96 3.31 9.56
N ASN A 42 -11.22 2.93 8.50
CA ASN A 42 -11.35 1.64 7.85
C ASN A 42 -10.56 0.57 8.59
N LYS A 43 -11.28 -0.31 9.30
CA LYS A 43 -10.70 -1.46 10.02
C LYS A 43 -10.20 -2.59 9.10
N LYS A 44 -10.39 -2.49 7.78
CA LYS A 44 -10.04 -3.54 6.80
C LYS A 44 -8.69 -3.29 6.13
N ILE A 45 -7.66 -2.96 6.90
CA ILE A 45 -6.29 -2.93 6.38
C ILE A 45 -5.71 -4.35 6.52
N PRO A 46 -5.24 -4.98 5.44
CA PRO A 46 -4.54 -6.26 5.53
C PRO A 46 -3.34 -6.16 6.48
N LYS A 47 -3.09 -7.18 7.29
CA LYS A 47 -2.02 -7.15 8.31
C LYS A 47 -0.64 -6.85 7.71
N GLU A 48 -0.37 -7.37 6.51
CA GLU A 48 0.87 -7.13 5.76
C GLU A 48 1.07 -5.67 5.33
N LEU A 49 -0.01 -4.89 5.21
CA LEU A 49 0.01 -3.48 4.81
C LEU A 49 -0.12 -2.52 6.00
N ALA A 50 -0.39 -3.02 7.21
CA ALA A 50 -0.58 -2.21 8.40
C ALA A 50 0.69 -1.50 8.89
N GLY A 51 1.87 -1.89 8.39
CA GLY A 51 3.15 -1.26 8.70
C GLY A 51 3.50 -0.01 7.89
N TYR A 52 2.70 0.32 6.86
CA TYR A 52 2.96 1.48 6.02
C TYR A 52 2.32 2.76 6.57
N PRO A 53 2.93 3.94 6.33
CA PRO A 53 2.31 5.22 6.64
C PRO A 53 0.92 5.34 6.02
N LEU A 54 -0.06 5.73 6.85
CA LEU A 54 -1.45 5.93 6.43
C LEU A 54 -1.75 7.43 6.36
N TYR A 55 -2.25 7.87 5.20
CA TYR A 55 -2.58 9.28 4.92
C TYR A 55 -4.10 9.50 4.85
#